data_AF-A0A8S1IVM7-F1
#
_entry.id   AF-A0A8S1IVM7-F1
#
_cell.length_a   1.000
_cell.length_b   1.000
_cell.length_c   1.000
_cell.angle_alpha   90.00
_cell.angle_beta   90.00
_cell.angle_gamma   90.00
#
_symmetry.space_group_name_H-M   'P 1'
#
loop_
_entity.id
_entity.type
_entity.pdbx_description
1 polymer ?
#
loop_
_entity_poly.entity_id
_entity_poly.type
_entity_poly.pdbx_seq_one_letter_code
_entity_poly.pdbx_strand_id
1 'polypeptide(L)' 'MPRVKKPGALGDLVSVANVKNNIAVVSFCRVITSVLAGIVAGILGITGLAGVLIYLVFHAL' A
#
# COMPACT_ATOMS: atom_id res chain seq x y z
N MET A 1 14.15 -4.18 36.76
CA MET A 1 13.01 -3.22 36.71
C MET A 1 13.03 -2.51 35.36
N PRO A 2 12.07 -2.73 34.45
CA PRO A 2 11.98 -1.90 33.25
C PRO A 2 11.35 -0.55 33.59
N ARG A 3 11.95 0.53 33.09
CA ARG A 3 11.54 1.91 33.37
C ARG A 3 10.24 2.25 32.65
N VAL A 4 9.29 2.79 33.39
CA VAL A 4 8.02 3.35 32.90
C VAL A 4 8.31 4.53 31.98
N LYS A 5 7.90 4.42 30.72
CA LYS A 5 8.06 5.44 29.68
C LYS A 5 6.92 6.45 29.78
N LYS A 6 7.25 7.75 29.79
CA LYS A 6 6.25 8.83 29.82
C LYS A 6 5.61 8.98 28.43
N PRO A 7 4.28 8.92 28.34
CA PRO A 7 3.60 9.08 27.06
C PRO A 7 3.54 10.57 26.68
N GLY A 8 4.14 10.91 25.54
CA GLY A 8 3.41 11.75 24.60
C GLY A 8 2.30 10.88 24.02
N ALA A 9 1.05 11.20 24.33
CA ALA A 9 -0.15 10.34 24.34
C ALA A 9 -0.48 9.51 23.08
N LEU A 10 0.29 9.63 21.99
CA LEU A 10 0.08 8.90 20.74
C LEU A 10 1.16 7.84 20.46
N GLY A 11 2.40 8.06 20.92
CA GLY A 11 3.56 7.24 20.56
C GLY A 11 3.70 5.92 21.33
N ASP A 12 3.07 5.80 22.50
CA ASP A 12 3.06 4.56 23.29
C ASP A 12 1.80 3.71 23.04
N LEU A 13 0.74 4.28 22.44
CA LEU A 13 -0.47 3.53 22.02
C LEU A 13 -0.29 2.86 20.65
N VAL A 14 0.60 3.41 19.82
CA VAL A 14 0.90 2.88 18.49
C VAL A 14 2.06 1.90 18.61
N SER A 15 1.74 0.60 18.65
CA SER A 15 2.73 -0.47 18.64
C SER A 15 3.55 -0.43 17.35
N VAL A 16 4.88 -0.32 17.47
CA VAL A 16 5.81 -0.37 16.33
C VAL A 16 5.64 -1.65 15.51
N ALA A 17 5.28 -2.77 16.16
CA ALA A 17 4.99 -4.02 15.47
C ALA A 17 3.74 -3.90 14.58
N ASN A 18 2.67 -3.24 15.05
CA ASN A 18 1.47 -2.99 14.26
C ASN A 18 1.73 -2.04 13.10
N VAL A 19 2.52 -0.97 13.31
CA VAL A 19 2.88 -0.05 12.23
C VAL A 19 3.65 -0.78 11.13
N LYS A 20 4.64 -1.59 11.50
CA LYS A 20 5.40 -2.40 10.54
C LYS A 20 4.51 -3.37 9.77
N ASN A 21 3.56 -4.04 10.46
CA ASN A 21 2.61 -4.93 9.81
C ASN A 21 1.71 -4.18 8.82
N ASN A 22 1.16 -3.04 9.21
CA ASN A 22 0.29 -2.25 8.33
C ASN A 22 1.04 -1.72 7.11
N ILE A 23 2.30 -1.29 7.26
CA ILE A 23 3.16 -0.90 6.13
C ILE A 23 3.39 -2.09 5.17
N ALA A 24 3.61 -3.29 5.70
CA ALA A 24 3.78 -4.50 4.89
C ALA A 24 2.49 -4.83 4.11
N VAL A 25 1.33 -4.74 4.75
CA VAL A 25 0.02 -4.97 4.11
C VAL A 25 -0.23 -3.95 3.00
N VAL A 26 0.01 -2.66 3.24
CA VAL A 26 -0.15 -1.61 2.21
C VAL A 26 0.78 -1.85 1.03
N SER A 27 2.02 -2.28 1.29
CA SER A 27 2.99 -2.61 0.25
C SER A 27 2.52 -3.79 -0.60
N PHE A 28 1.95 -4.82 0.03
CA PHE A 28 1.36 -5.95 -0.68
C PHE A 28 0.16 -5.52 -1.53
N CYS A 29 -0.79 -4.76 -0.98
CA CYS A 29 -1.93 -4.23 -1.73
C CYS A 29 -1.46 -3.46 -2.97
N ARG A 30 -0.43 -2.62 -2.84
CA ARG A 30 0.12 -1.84 -3.95
C ARG A 30 0.64 -2.73 -5.10
N VAL A 31 1.27 -3.86 -4.77
CA VAL A 31 1.73 -4.84 -5.78
C VAL A 31 0.53 -5.51 -6.45
N ILE A 32 -0.47 -5.93 -5.68
CA ILE A 32 -1.69 -6.55 -6.24
C ILE A 32 -2.45 -5.60 -7.14
N THR A 33 -2.62 -4.33 -6.75
CA THR A 33 -3.26 -3.30 -7.58
C THR A 33 -2.54 -3.13 -8.93
N SER A 34 -1.21 -3.17 -8.91
CA SER A 34 -0.39 -3.10 -10.13
C SER A 34 -0.64 -4.30 -11.05
N VAL A 35 -0.71 -5.51 -10.48
CA VAL A 35 -0.99 -6.75 -11.23
C VAL A 35 -2.41 -6.71 -11.82
N LEU A 36 -3.41 -6.32 -11.02
CA LEU A 36 -4.80 -6.21 -11.48
C LEU A 36 -4.96 -5.18 -12.60
N ALA A 37 -4.31 -4.02 -12.51
CA ALA A 37 -4.32 -3.03 -13.58
C ALA A 37 -3.75 -3.59 -14.89
N GLY A 38 -2.66 -4.38 -14.80
CA GLY A 38 -2.09 -5.08 -15.95
C GLY A 38 -3.04 -6.12 -16.56
N ILE A 39 -3.72 -6.92 -15.70
CA ILE A 39 -4.71 -7.90 -16.15
C ILE A 39 -5.88 -7.20 -16.87
N VAL A 40 -6.41 -6.12 -16.29
CA VAL A 40 -7.51 -5.34 -16.87
C VAL A 40 -7.10 -4.73 -18.21
N ALA A 41 -5.92 -4.12 -18.29
CA ALA A 41 -5.40 -3.56 -19.54
C ALA A 41 -5.20 -4.65 -20.63
N GLY A 42 -4.73 -5.84 -20.22
CA GLY A 42 -4.56 -6.99 -21.11
C GLY A 42 -5.88 -7.54 -21.64
N ILE A 43 -6.88 -7.72 -20.76
CA ILE A 43 -8.22 -8.22 -21.16
C ILE A 43 -8.92 -7.23 -22.10
N LEU A 44 -8.79 -5.93 -21.83
CA LEU A 44 -9.39 -4.88 -22.67
C LEU A 44 -8.61 -4.61 -23.96
N GLY A 45 -7.44 -5.26 -24.16
CA GLY A 45 -6.58 -5.05 -25.33
C GLY A 45 -5.96 -3.65 -25.40
N ILE A 46 -5.87 -2.95 -24.27
CA ILE A 46 -5.38 -1.58 -24.18
C ILE A 46 -3.84 -1.62 -24.17
N THR A 47 -3.24 -1.21 -25.28
CA THR A 47 -1.78 -1.22 -25.46
C THR A 47 -1.20 0.20 -25.54
N GLY A 48 0.13 0.31 -25.38
CA GLY A 48 0.84 1.59 -25.48
C GLY A 48 0.55 2.56 -24.33
N LEU A 49 0.47 3.86 -24.64
CA LEU A 49 0.34 4.94 -23.63
C LEU A 49 -0.95 4.84 -22.80
N ALA A 50 -2.02 4.30 -23.38
CA ALA A 50 -3.31 4.13 -22.71
C ALA A 50 -3.24 3.09 -21.57
N GLY A 51 -2.42 2.04 -21.71
CA GLY A 51 -2.20 1.06 -20.63
C GLY A 51 -1.45 1.67 -19.45
N VAL A 52 -0.51 2.58 -19.72
CA VAL A 52 0.21 3.35 -18.69
C VAL A 52 -0.74 4.29 -17.94
N LEU A 53 -1.67 4.93 -18.65
CA LEU A 53 -2.72 5.76 -18.02
C LEU A 53 -3.62 4.94 -17.10
N ILE A 54 -4.03 3.73 -17.49
CA ILE A 54 -4.83 2.85 -16.64
C ILE A 54 -4.06 2.46 -15.38
N TYR A 55 -2.79 2.09 -15.51
CA TYR A 55 -1.94 1.82 -14.35
C TYR A 55 -1.89 3.03 -13.40
N LEU A 56 -1.66 4.24 -13.92
CA LEU A 56 -1.59 5.46 -13.11
C LEU A 56 -2.92 5.78 -12.42
N VAL A 57 -4.06 5.57 -13.08
CA VAL A 57 -5.38 5.77 -12.47
C VAL A 57 -5.64 4.76 -11.36
N PHE A 58 -5.36 3.48 -11.60
CA PHE A 58 -5.54 2.42 -10.59
C PHE A 58 -4.57 2.53 -9.41
N HIS A 59 -3.39 3.12 -9.63
CA HIS A 59 -2.38 3.28 -8.60
C HIS A 59 -2.55 4.59 -7.80
N ALA A 60 -3.23 5.59 -8.38
CA ALA A 60 -3.53 6.87 -7.72
C ALA A 60 -4.86 6.89 -6.97
N LEU A 61 -5.82 6.03 -7.35
CA LEU A 61 -7.03 5.70 -6.57
C LEU A 61 -6.70 4.71 -5.45
#